data_AF-A0A2A2D858-F1
#
_entry.id   AF-A0A2A2D858-F1
#
_cell.length_a   1.000
_cell.length_b   1.000
_cell.length_c   1.000
_cell.angle_alpha   90.00
_cell.angle_beta   90.00
_cell.angle_gamma   90.00
#
_symmetry.space_group_name_H-M   'P 1'
#
loop_
_entity.id
_entity.type
_entity.pdbx_description
1 polymer ?
#
loop_
_entity_poly.entity_id
_entity_poly.type
_entity_poly.pdbx_seq_one_letter_code
_entity_poly.pdbx_strand_id
1 'polypeptide(L)'
;MAVAGSTGPALSREEVDRALARLGAEHEAVESSLLALQDHAGRRLLEGAELTGATRSRWAVAERLITRLWAYFDAYTSALTAARALRGRRRWPTQGELSELTELLRGSGVTLAGGEHLPTAAEGSPAGTAARLSERLSLQELLERMNGWYAEALDVVVTADAVWSALPARIDLLAAELQRTRSLAHSVGVRPGEHPAGDDLEHITGELASLRAEVISDPLAFWAGASPSSAPGGGRPDTGRYDRAARALEDVRREVEAVLDVRQDAEQRLLRVRDVLSRADRTLNEARQARTEVLSKIAASVVPAVSGPPTELYEQLSAAADHRRHARWHRLSPLLEDLERRAEEELLRARDSLTAVTAPLAVRAELRGRLDAYRAKAARLGFTEDTFLVERHDAARRMLWSAPCDLMAAEQAVLRYQQALAEALAPPSATGPSVPVDRRGNHE
;
A
#
# COMPACT_ATOMS: atom_id res chain seq x y z
N MET A 1 -69.55 25.83 25.19
CA MET A 1 -68.67 26.71 25.99
C MET A 1 -68.17 27.81 25.09
N ALA A 2 -68.34 29.06 25.51
CA ALA A 2 -68.09 30.26 24.71
C ALA A 2 -66.61 30.39 24.35
N VAL A 3 -66.33 30.51 23.05
CA VAL A 3 -65.02 30.85 22.50
C VAL A 3 -64.82 32.34 22.75
N ALA A 4 -63.93 32.68 23.68
CA ALA A 4 -63.46 34.04 23.85
C ALA A 4 -62.60 34.41 22.63
N GLY A 5 -63.18 35.18 21.71
CA GLY A 5 -62.43 35.76 20.59
C GLY A 5 -61.37 36.72 21.15
N SER A 6 -60.16 36.63 20.61
CA SER A 6 -59.06 37.56 20.90
C SER A 6 -59.34 38.92 20.27
N THR A 7 -60.30 39.68 20.79
CA THR A 7 -60.59 41.04 20.32
C THR A 7 -59.72 42.03 21.07
N GLY A 8 -58.48 42.22 20.58
CA GLY A 8 -57.78 43.49 20.82
C GLY A 8 -58.51 44.64 20.09
N PRO A 9 -58.24 45.90 20.45
CA PRO A 9 -58.81 47.05 19.72
C PRO A 9 -58.45 46.96 18.22
N ALA A 10 -59.37 47.37 17.35
CA ALA A 10 -59.15 47.41 15.90
C ALA A 10 -57.88 48.21 15.59
N LEU A 11 -57.07 47.70 14.67
CA LEU A 11 -55.81 48.33 14.28
C LEU A 11 -56.03 49.75 13.77
N SER A 12 -55.18 50.68 14.20
CA SER A 12 -55.10 52.00 13.58
C SER A 12 -54.57 51.90 12.16
N ARG A 13 -54.86 52.90 11.33
CA ARG A 13 -54.39 52.98 9.94
C ARG A 13 -52.88 52.76 9.80
N GLU A 14 -52.09 53.41 10.65
CA GLU A 14 -50.63 53.30 10.62
C GLU A 14 -50.14 51.91 11.02
N GLU A 15 -50.85 51.23 11.92
CA GLU A 15 -50.55 49.84 12.30
C GLU A 15 -50.91 48.86 11.18
N VAL A 16 -52.02 49.10 10.47
CA VAL A 16 -52.39 48.32 9.27
C VAL A 16 -51.34 48.49 8.18
N ASP A 17 -50.92 49.73 7.89
CA ASP A 17 -49.90 50.00 6.86
C ASP A 17 -48.56 49.33 7.22
N ARG A 18 -48.15 49.37 8.50
CA ARG A 18 -46.97 48.65 8.99
C ARG A 18 -47.12 47.13 8.90
N ALA A 19 -48.28 46.59 9.24
CA ALA A 19 -48.54 45.15 9.15
C ALA A 19 -48.51 44.65 7.70
N LEU A 20 -49.11 45.39 6.76
CA LEU A 20 -49.08 45.08 5.33
C LEU A 20 -47.68 45.20 4.73
N ALA A 21 -46.88 46.17 5.16
CA ALA A 21 -45.48 46.28 4.74
C ALA A 21 -44.66 45.09 5.25
N ARG A 22 -44.82 44.71 6.52
CA ARG A 22 -44.15 43.54 7.11
C ARG A 22 -44.53 42.24 6.40
N LEU A 23 -45.82 41.97 6.24
CA LEU A 23 -46.31 40.77 5.54
C LEU A 23 -45.90 40.76 4.07
N GLY A 24 -45.76 41.94 3.44
CA GLY A 24 -45.20 42.06 2.10
C GLY A 24 -43.75 41.60 2.01
N ALA A 25 -42.91 42.02 2.95
CA ALA A 25 -41.53 41.56 3.01
C ALA A 25 -41.43 40.06 3.35
N GLU A 26 -42.29 39.55 4.24
CA GLU A 26 -42.37 38.11 4.55
C GLU A 26 -42.84 37.30 3.32
N HIS A 27 -43.78 37.82 2.54
CA HIS A 27 -44.24 37.22 1.28
C HIS A 27 -43.10 37.06 0.26
N GLU A 28 -42.36 38.14 -0.01
CA GLU A 28 -41.22 38.12 -0.94
C GLU A 28 -40.12 37.16 -0.48
N ALA A 29 -39.86 37.09 0.83
CA ALA A 29 -38.88 36.17 1.39
C ALA A 29 -39.30 34.70 1.24
N VAL A 30 -40.59 34.39 1.45
CA VAL A 30 -41.14 33.05 1.22
C VAL A 30 -41.07 32.70 -0.26
N GLU A 31 -41.51 33.59 -1.15
CA GLU A 31 -41.48 33.38 -2.61
C GLU A 31 -40.07 33.01 -3.09
N SER A 32 -39.07 33.80 -2.68
CA SER A 32 -37.66 33.55 -3.00
C SER A 32 -37.19 32.18 -2.49
N SER A 33 -37.60 31.79 -1.28
CA SER A 33 -37.25 30.48 -0.70
C SER A 33 -37.89 29.32 -1.48
N LEU A 34 -39.12 29.48 -1.97
CA LEU A 34 -39.80 28.44 -2.76
C LEU A 34 -39.19 28.25 -4.14
N LEU A 35 -38.81 29.34 -4.78
CA LEU A 35 -38.07 29.31 -6.04
C LEU A 35 -36.70 28.65 -5.84
N ALA A 36 -35.99 28.98 -4.76
CA ALA A 36 -34.71 28.34 -4.43
C ALA A 36 -34.86 26.82 -4.22
N LEU A 37 -35.93 26.37 -3.54
CA LEU A 37 -36.22 24.94 -3.40
C LEU A 37 -36.57 24.27 -4.74
N GLN A 38 -37.23 24.99 -5.64
CA GLN A 38 -37.56 24.49 -6.99
C GLN A 38 -36.32 24.32 -7.86
N ASP A 39 -35.40 25.28 -7.82
CA ASP A 39 -34.18 25.27 -8.63
C ASP A 39 -33.06 24.41 -8.04
N HIS A 40 -33.27 23.83 -6.86
CA HIS A 40 -32.25 23.05 -6.15
C HIS A 40 -31.80 21.81 -6.95
N ALA A 41 -30.49 21.61 -7.06
CA ALA A 41 -29.89 20.50 -7.84
C ALA A 41 -30.38 19.11 -7.36
N GLY A 42 -30.30 18.85 -6.05
CA GLY A 42 -30.87 17.63 -5.44
C GLY A 42 -32.32 17.33 -5.82
N ARG A 43 -33.19 18.34 -5.92
CA ARG A 43 -34.59 18.15 -6.32
C ARG A 43 -34.69 17.67 -7.77
N ARG A 44 -33.98 18.34 -8.68
CA ARG A 44 -33.97 17.96 -10.10
C ARG A 44 -33.46 16.53 -10.31
N LEU A 45 -32.49 16.11 -9.51
CA LEU A 45 -31.98 14.74 -9.53
C LEU A 45 -33.00 13.73 -8.99
N LEU A 46 -33.69 14.05 -7.88
CA LEU A 46 -34.76 13.22 -7.32
C LEU A 46 -35.95 13.05 -8.27
N GLU A 47 -36.32 14.10 -9.02
CA GLU A 47 -37.39 14.05 -10.01
C GLU A 47 -37.02 13.20 -11.25
N GLY A 48 -35.74 13.13 -11.60
CA GLY A 48 -35.26 12.42 -12.79
C GLY A 48 -34.77 10.99 -12.57
N ALA A 49 -34.54 10.57 -11.31
CA ALA A 49 -33.94 9.28 -10.98
C ALA A 49 -34.99 8.19 -10.67
N GLU A 50 -34.66 6.93 -10.97
CA GLU A 50 -35.44 5.78 -10.51
C GLU A 50 -35.15 5.51 -9.01
N LEU A 51 -35.92 6.17 -8.15
CA LEU A 51 -35.72 6.10 -6.70
C LEU A 51 -36.17 4.77 -6.12
N THR A 52 -35.46 4.26 -5.12
CA THR A 52 -35.80 3.05 -4.36
C THR A 52 -35.74 3.29 -2.84
N GLY A 53 -36.21 2.32 -2.05
CA GLY A 53 -35.99 2.27 -0.60
C GLY A 53 -36.43 3.51 0.19
N ALA A 54 -35.55 4.02 1.05
CA ALA A 54 -35.83 5.15 1.93
C ALA A 54 -36.00 6.46 1.16
N THR A 55 -35.25 6.63 0.08
CA THR A 55 -35.34 7.82 -0.78
C THR A 55 -36.69 7.90 -1.45
N ARG A 56 -37.21 6.80 -2.03
CA ARG A 56 -38.55 6.79 -2.64
C ARG A 56 -39.63 7.19 -1.64
N SER A 57 -39.61 6.62 -0.43
CA SER A 57 -40.67 6.86 0.56
C SER A 57 -40.63 8.30 1.09
N ARG A 58 -39.45 8.83 1.41
CA ARG A 58 -39.30 10.21 1.89
C ARG A 58 -39.56 11.24 0.77
N TRP A 59 -39.13 10.97 -0.46
CA TRP A 59 -39.41 11.85 -1.60
C TRP A 59 -40.90 11.94 -1.93
N ALA A 60 -41.63 10.83 -1.91
CA ALA A 60 -43.08 10.86 -2.14
C ALA A 60 -43.85 11.67 -1.08
N VAL A 61 -43.35 11.73 0.16
CA VAL A 61 -43.89 12.62 1.20
C VAL A 61 -43.52 14.07 0.88
N ALA A 62 -42.25 14.35 0.60
CA ALA A 62 -41.75 15.69 0.27
C ALA A 62 -42.48 16.30 -0.96
N GLU A 63 -42.75 15.52 -2.00
CA GLU A 63 -43.48 15.97 -3.20
C GLU A 63 -44.90 16.43 -2.87
N ARG A 64 -45.61 15.67 -2.01
CA ARG A 64 -46.93 16.07 -1.50
C ARG A 64 -46.85 17.33 -0.65
N LEU A 65 -45.82 17.46 0.19
CA LEU A 65 -45.59 18.66 0.99
C LEU A 65 -45.33 19.87 0.11
N ILE A 66 -44.46 19.77 -0.90
CA ILE A 66 -44.15 20.83 -1.86
C ILE A 66 -45.43 21.27 -2.59
N THR A 67 -46.26 20.33 -3.02
CA THR A 67 -47.55 20.64 -3.68
C THR A 67 -48.48 21.42 -2.76
N ARG A 68 -48.61 20.99 -1.49
CA ARG A 68 -49.40 21.72 -0.48
C ARG A 68 -48.85 23.11 -0.20
N LEU A 69 -47.54 23.23 -0.21
CA LEU A 69 -46.84 24.46 0.12
C LEU A 69 -47.13 25.56 -0.91
N TRP A 70 -47.12 25.22 -2.20
CA TRP A 70 -47.57 26.13 -3.26
C TRP A 70 -49.05 26.50 -3.14
N ALA A 71 -49.93 25.54 -2.87
CA ALA A 71 -51.35 25.84 -2.66
C ALA A 71 -51.61 26.78 -1.47
N TYR A 72 -50.85 26.63 -0.38
CA TYR A 72 -50.93 27.51 0.79
C TYR A 72 -50.33 28.88 0.51
N PHE A 73 -49.24 28.94 -0.27
CA PHE A 73 -48.65 30.19 -0.73
C PHE A 73 -49.60 30.99 -1.63
N ASP A 74 -50.35 30.32 -2.51
CA ASP A 74 -51.38 30.96 -3.35
C ASP A 74 -52.52 31.54 -2.51
N ALA A 75 -52.95 30.80 -1.48
CA ALA A 75 -53.97 31.28 -0.54
C ALA A 75 -53.47 32.48 0.28
N TYR A 76 -52.22 32.44 0.74
CA TYR A 76 -51.56 33.55 1.44
C TYR A 76 -51.45 34.79 0.53
N THR A 77 -51.02 34.60 -0.73
CA THR A 77 -50.94 35.66 -1.74
C THR A 77 -52.31 36.28 -2.02
N SER A 78 -53.35 35.45 -2.12
CA SER A 78 -54.73 35.91 -2.32
C SER A 78 -55.24 36.74 -1.13
N ALA A 79 -54.99 36.28 0.10
CA ALA A 79 -55.37 37.00 1.31
C ALA A 79 -54.64 38.34 1.45
N LEU A 80 -53.33 38.38 1.17
CA LEU A 80 -52.53 39.61 1.19
C LEU A 80 -52.99 40.60 0.11
N THR A 81 -53.31 40.11 -1.08
CA THR A 81 -53.84 40.94 -2.19
C THR A 81 -55.21 41.51 -1.84
N ALA A 82 -56.10 40.71 -1.24
CA ALA A 82 -57.40 41.16 -0.77
C ALA A 82 -57.27 42.24 0.32
N ALA A 83 -56.35 42.07 1.29
CA ALA A 83 -56.09 43.05 2.33
C ALA A 83 -55.52 44.37 1.76
N ARG A 84 -54.59 44.30 0.80
CA ARG A 84 -54.06 45.49 0.08
C ARG A 84 -55.14 46.20 -0.71
N ALA A 85 -56.00 45.46 -1.41
CA ALA A 85 -57.12 46.03 -2.17
C ALA A 85 -58.12 46.73 -1.24
N LEU A 86 -58.50 46.10 -0.12
CA LEU A 86 -59.40 46.68 0.87
C LEU A 86 -58.83 47.97 1.48
N ARG A 87 -57.54 47.97 1.81
CA ARG A 87 -56.83 49.17 2.31
C ARG A 87 -56.73 50.29 1.25
N GLY A 88 -56.61 49.93 -0.02
CA GLY A 88 -56.48 50.86 -1.15
C GLY A 88 -57.77 51.52 -1.64
N ARG A 89 -58.96 51.02 -1.22
CA ARG A 89 -60.27 51.55 -1.66
C ARG A 89 -60.52 53.00 -1.27
N ARG A 90 -60.01 53.45 -0.11
CA ARG A 90 -60.28 54.79 0.44
C ARG A 90 -59.04 55.39 1.08
N ARG A 91 -58.88 56.71 0.94
CA ARG A 91 -57.80 57.47 1.61
C ARG A 91 -57.94 57.42 3.14
N TRP A 92 -59.15 57.26 3.66
CA TRP A 92 -59.47 57.14 5.09
C TRP A 92 -60.45 55.97 5.28
N PRO A 93 -59.97 54.79 5.72
CA PRO A 93 -60.82 53.64 5.97
C PRO A 93 -61.83 53.91 7.09
N THR A 94 -63.03 53.37 6.95
CA THR A 94 -64.07 53.40 7.99
C THR A 94 -63.75 52.41 9.11
N GLN A 95 -64.36 52.58 10.28
CA GLN A 95 -64.17 51.67 11.42
C GLN A 95 -64.51 50.22 11.07
N GLY A 96 -65.54 50.00 10.23
CA GLY A 96 -65.89 48.67 9.71
C GLY A 96 -64.80 48.05 8.84
N GLU A 97 -64.25 48.84 7.90
CA GLU A 97 -63.12 48.40 7.07
C GLU A 97 -61.85 48.13 7.90
N LEU A 98 -61.59 48.91 8.96
CA LEU A 98 -60.47 48.66 9.88
C LEU A 98 -60.68 47.39 10.71
N SER A 99 -61.92 47.07 11.12
CA SER A 99 -62.21 45.79 11.79
C SER A 99 -62.06 44.60 10.84
N GLU A 100 -62.51 44.71 9.59
CA GLU A 100 -62.36 43.68 8.56
C GLU A 100 -60.88 43.44 8.21
N LEU A 101 -60.08 44.52 8.11
CA LEU A 101 -58.63 44.44 7.95
C LEU A 101 -57.95 43.82 9.18
N THR A 102 -58.42 44.12 10.39
CA THR A 102 -57.87 43.53 11.62
C THR A 102 -58.13 42.03 11.67
N GLU A 103 -59.32 41.57 11.29
CA GLU A 103 -59.66 40.15 11.20
C GLU A 103 -58.86 39.42 10.11
N LEU A 104 -58.64 40.04 8.95
CA LEU A 104 -57.81 39.44 7.89
C LEU A 104 -56.33 39.34 8.28
N LEU A 105 -55.81 40.32 9.03
CA LEU A 105 -54.39 40.41 9.38
C LEU A 105 -54.00 39.67 10.66
N ARG A 106 -54.91 39.59 11.64
CA ARG A 106 -54.66 38.99 12.97
C ARG A 106 -55.65 37.90 13.36
N GLY A 107 -56.82 37.86 12.72
CA GLY A 107 -57.86 36.87 12.98
C GLY A 107 -57.74 35.63 12.10
N SER A 108 -58.76 34.78 12.15
CA SER A 108 -58.84 33.50 11.42
C SER A 108 -59.46 33.69 10.01
N GLY A 109 -58.97 34.70 9.27
CA GLY A 109 -59.61 35.20 8.05
C GLY A 109 -59.36 34.37 6.78
N VAL A 110 -58.37 33.47 6.77
CA VAL A 110 -58.04 32.66 5.58
C VAL A 110 -58.84 31.37 5.62
N THR A 111 -59.68 31.15 4.61
CA THR A 111 -60.44 29.90 4.44
C THR A 111 -59.73 29.01 3.44
N LEU A 112 -59.35 27.82 3.87
CA LEU A 112 -58.77 26.79 3.01
C LEU A 112 -59.77 25.66 2.82
N ALA A 113 -59.83 25.12 1.61
CA ALA A 113 -60.53 23.86 1.37
C ALA A 113 -59.83 22.76 2.17
N GLY A 114 -60.59 22.01 2.96
CA GLY A 114 -60.05 21.01 3.89
C GLY A 114 -59.23 19.96 3.16
N GLY A 115 -57.92 19.97 3.36
CA GLY A 115 -57.03 18.92 2.89
C GLY A 115 -57.05 17.71 3.80
N GLU A 116 -57.02 16.51 3.22
CA GLU A 116 -56.83 15.26 3.95
C GLU A 116 -55.63 15.38 4.91
N HIS A 117 -55.90 15.29 6.21
CA HIS A 117 -54.85 15.19 7.21
C HIS A 117 -54.09 13.88 6.96
N LEU A 118 -52.81 13.97 6.59
CA LEU A 118 -51.96 12.78 6.63
C LEU A 118 -51.75 12.43 8.11
N PRO A 119 -51.90 11.17 8.53
CA PRO A 119 -51.64 10.79 9.90
C PRO A 119 -50.15 11.01 10.18
N THR A 120 -49.85 11.93 11.10
CA THR A 120 -48.54 12.05 11.71
C THR A 120 -48.31 10.84 12.63
N ALA A 121 -47.11 10.26 12.58
CA ALA A 121 -46.78 9.02 13.32
C ALA A 121 -46.78 9.15 14.86
N ALA A 122 -47.16 10.30 15.41
CA ALA A 122 -47.10 10.61 16.84
C ALA A 122 -48.47 10.58 17.56
N GLU A 123 -49.59 10.43 16.86
CA GLU A 123 -50.92 10.49 17.50
C GLU A 123 -51.68 9.15 17.38
N GLY A 124 -51.32 8.21 18.25
CA GLY A 124 -52.12 7.01 18.49
C GLY A 124 -53.35 7.34 19.35
N SER A 125 -54.46 7.72 18.71
CA SER A 125 -55.78 7.68 19.37
C SER A 125 -56.88 7.30 18.37
N PRO A 126 -57.65 6.23 18.62
CA PRO A 126 -58.72 5.79 17.74
C PRO A 126 -60.00 6.54 18.12
N ALA A 127 -60.15 7.77 17.63
CA ALA A 127 -61.44 8.45 17.61
C ALA A 127 -61.49 9.30 16.34
N GLY A 128 -62.34 8.90 15.39
CA GLY A 128 -62.44 9.50 14.07
C GLY A 128 -62.60 11.02 14.13
N THR A 129 -61.59 11.73 13.66
CA THR A 129 -61.67 13.14 13.32
C THR A 129 -62.40 13.24 11.98
N ALA A 130 -63.67 13.64 12.04
CA ALA A 130 -64.45 13.98 10.86
C ALA A 130 -63.67 14.95 9.96
N ALA A 131 -63.59 14.64 8.66
CA ALA A 131 -62.97 15.48 7.65
C ALA A 131 -63.65 16.86 7.67
N ARG A 132 -62.97 17.87 8.23
CA ARG A 132 -63.45 19.26 8.15
C ARG A 132 -63.30 19.69 6.69
N LEU A 133 -64.43 19.93 6.01
CA LEU A 133 -64.48 20.36 4.60
C LEU A 133 -63.84 21.74 4.36
N SER A 134 -63.64 22.53 5.42
CA SER A 134 -62.95 23.82 5.36
C SER A 134 -62.28 24.12 6.70
N GLU A 135 -61.04 24.63 6.66
CA GLU A 135 -60.30 25.09 7.83
C GLU A 135 -60.14 26.62 7.75
N ARG A 136 -60.26 27.30 8.90
CA ARG A 136 -59.96 28.72 9.04
C ARG A 136 -58.65 28.87 9.78
N LEU A 137 -57.68 29.55 9.16
CA LEU A 137 -56.37 29.80 9.72
C LEU A 137 -56.07 31.30 9.71
N SER A 138 -55.28 31.73 10.69
CA SER A 138 -54.61 33.02 10.63
C SER A 138 -53.43 32.98 9.63
N LEU A 139 -53.00 34.15 9.16
CA LEU A 139 -51.82 34.26 8.31
C LEU A 139 -50.54 33.75 9.00
N GLN A 140 -50.46 33.93 10.33
CA GLN A 140 -49.33 33.45 11.12
C GLN A 140 -49.31 31.92 11.21
N GLU A 141 -50.43 31.27 11.51
CA GLU A 141 -50.52 29.81 11.56
C GLU A 141 -50.24 29.18 10.19
N LEU A 142 -50.70 29.83 9.10
CA LEU A 142 -50.42 29.41 7.74
C LEU A 142 -48.91 29.43 7.47
N LEU A 143 -48.22 30.53 7.81
CA LEU A 143 -46.77 30.65 7.65
C LEU A 143 -46.00 29.64 8.52
N GLU A 144 -46.41 29.43 9.78
CA GLU A 144 -45.77 28.46 10.68
C GLU A 144 -45.87 27.03 10.10
N ARG A 145 -47.04 26.63 9.57
CA ARG A 145 -47.21 25.33 8.89
C ARG A 145 -46.37 25.23 7.62
N MET A 146 -46.38 26.28 6.78
CA MET A 146 -45.55 26.34 5.58
C MET A 146 -44.06 26.18 5.90
N ASN A 147 -43.57 26.88 6.93
CA ASN A 147 -42.17 26.78 7.35
C ASN A 147 -41.80 25.37 7.82
N GLY A 148 -42.70 24.68 8.53
CA GLY A 148 -42.51 23.29 8.92
C GLY A 148 -42.38 22.35 7.71
N TRP A 149 -43.33 22.44 6.77
CA TRP A 149 -43.29 21.63 5.55
C TRP A 149 -42.11 21.97 4.63
N TYR A 150 -41.73 23.24 4.56
CA TYR A 150 -40.55 23.70 3.84
C TYR A 150 -39.29 23.05 4.42
N ALA A 151 -39.13 23.07 5.74
CA ALA A 151 -37.98 22.47 6.41
C ALA A 151 -37.92 20.95 6.16
N GLU A 152 -39.05 20.24 6.22
CA GLU A 152 -39.11 18.79 5.93
C GLU A 152 -38.77 18.46 4.47
N ALA A 153 -39.29 19.23 3.51
CA ALA A 153 -39.00 19.02 2.10
C ALA A 153 -37.55 19.37 1.76
N LEU A 154 -37.04 20.48 2.31
CA LEU A 154 -35.66 20.92 2.13
C LEU A 154 -34.68 19.92 2.73
N ASP A 155 -34.98 19.31 3.89
CA ASP A 155 -34.14 18.28 4.50
C ASP A 155 -33.88 17.10 3.56
N VAL A 156 -34.92 16.60 2.88
CA VAL A 156 -34.79 15.50 1.92
C VAL A 156 -33.92 15.90 0.72
N VAL A 157 -34.17 17.09 0.17
CA VAL A 157 -33.47 17.60 -1.02
C VAL A 157 -31.99 17.85 -0.74
N VAL A 158 -31.67 18.55 0.37
CA VAL A 158 -30.30 18.85 0.79
C VAL A 158 -29.55 17.57 1.16
N THR A 159 -30.22 16.62 1.81
CA THR A 159 -29.61 15.33 2.16
C THR A 159 -29.23 14.54 0.92
N ALA A 160 -30.13 14.41 -0.06
CA ALA A 160 -29.84 13.70 -1.31
C ALA A 160 -28.70 14.39 -2.09
N ASP A 161 -28.72 15.72 -2.18
CA ASP A 161 -27.68 16.51 -2.84
C ASP A 161 -26.30 16.32 -2.20
N ALA A 162 -26.24 16.34 -0.87
CA ALA A 162 -25.00 16.14 -0.13
C ALA A 162 -24.40 14.75 -0.36
N VAL A 163 -25.24 13.71 -0.41
CA VAL A 163 -24.79 12.33 -0.69
C VAL A 163 -24.30 12.19 -2.13
N TRP A 164 -25.06 12.66 -3.11
CA TRP A 164 -24.69 12.59 -4.53
C TRP A 164 -23.52 13.49 -4.90
N SER A 165 -23.27 14.55 -4.15
CA SER A 165 -22.08 15.38 -4.35
C SER A 165 -20.80 14.72 -3.79
N ALA A 166 -20.92 13.89 -2.75
CA ALA A 166 -19.76 13.34 -2.03
C ALA A 166 -19.37 11.91 -2.47
N LEU A 167 -20.34 11.00 -2.57
CA LEU A 167 -20.06 9.57 -2.71
C LEU A 167 -19.63 9.12 -4.11
N PRO A 168 -20.15 9.66 -5.23
CA PRO A 168 -19.75 9.22 -6.58
C PRO A 168 -18.26 9.36 -6.85
N ALA A 169 -17.67 10.52 -6.53
CA ALA A 169 -16.23 10.75 -6.70
C ALA A 169 -15.39 9.75 -5.88
N ARG A 170 -15.87 9.39 -4.69
CA ARG A 170 -15.22 8.40 -3.83
C ARG A 170 -15.28 6.99 -4.40
N ILE A 171 -16.41 6.60 -5.00
CA ILE A 171 -16.55 5.33 -5.71
C ILE A 171 -15.60 5.26 -6.89
N ASP A 172 -15.52 6.32 -7.68
CA ASP A 172 -14.65 6.34 -8.87
C ASP A 172 -13.17 6.21 -8.49
N LEU A 173 -12.73 6.85 -7.40
CA LEU A 173 -11.38 6.68 -6.86
C LEU A 173 -11.10 5.23 -6.42
N LEU A 174 -12.04 4.60 -5.70
CA LEU A 174 -11.91 3.21 -5.26
C LEU A 174 -11.94 2.23 -6.44
N ALA A 175 -12.79 2.47 -7.44
CA ALA A 175 -12.84 1.66 -8.65
C ALA A 175 -11.54 1.74 -9.45
N ALA A 176 -10.94 2.93 -9.55
CA ALA A 176 -9.65 3.12 -10.19
C ALA A 176 -8.52 2.39 -9.46
N GLU A 177 -8.50 2.42 -8.12
CA GLU A 177 -7.54 1.66 -7.31
C GLU A 177 -7.75 0.16 -7.47
N LEU A 178 -9.00 -0.31 -7.41
CA LEU A 178 -9.35 -1.71 -7.64
C LEU A 178 -8.83 -2.20 -9.00
N GLN A 179 -8.99 -1.40 -10.06
CA GLN A 179 -8.50 -1.78 -11.38
C GLN A 179 -6.96 -1.85 -11.45
N ARG A 180 -6.25 -0.96 -10.75
CA ARG A 180 -4.79 -1.03 -10.61
C ARG A 180 -4.38 -2.31 -9.88
N THR A 181 -4.99 -2.61 -8.73
CA THR A 181 -4.68 -3.81 -7.94
C THR A 181 -5.02 -5.08 -8.71
N ARG A 182 -6.13 -5.12 -9.46
CA ARG A 182 -6.47 -6.25 -10.35
C ARG A 182 -5.43 -6.45 -11.45
N SER A 183 -4.91 -5.37 -12.03
CA SER A 183 -3.87 -5.45 -13.06
C SER A 183 -2.55 -5.99 -12.49
N LEU A 184 -2.18 -5.56 -11.28
CA LEU A 184 -1.01 -6.07 -10.55
C LEU A 184 -1.19 -7.54 -10.16
N ALA A 185 -2.34 -7.89 -9.56
CA ALA A 185 -2.68 -9.28 -9.25
C ALA A 185 -2.58 -10.15 -10.50
N HIS A 186 -3.06 -9.65 -11.65
CA HIS A 186 -3.02 -10.38 -12.90
C HIS A 186 -1.60 -10.64 -13.40
N SER A 187 -0.69 -9.67 -13.27
CA SER A 187 0.71 -9.82 -13.70
C SER A 187 1.51 -10.77 -12.81
N VAL A 188 1.14 -10.85 -11.52
CA VAL A 188 1.78 -11.73 -10.53
C VAL A 188 1.23 -13.17 -10.58
N GLY A 189 0.10 -13.37 -11.26
CA GLY A 189 -0.57 -14.67 -11.41
C GLY A 189 -1.58 -14.97 -10.30
N VAL A 190 -2.00 -13.96 -9.55
CA VAL A 190 -3.12 -14.06 -8.61
C VAL A 190 -4.41 -14.08 -9.42
N ARG A 191 -5.18 -15.17 -9.28
CA ARG A 191 -6.41 -15.44 -10.02
C ARG A 191 -7.53 -15.81 -9.03
N PRO A 192 -8.79 -15.42 -9.30
CA PRO A 192 -9.94 -15.95 -8.57
C PRO A 192 -9.98 -17.48 -8.66
N GLY A 193 -10.32 -18.15 -7.55
CA GLY A 193 -10.37 -19.59 -7.38
C GLY A 193 -9.02 -20.28 -7.12
N GLU A 194 -7.90 -19.62 -7.44
CA GLU A 194 -6.55 -20.15 -7.21
C GLU A 194 -5.86 -19.50 -6.00
N HIS A 195 -6.21 -18.26 -5.67
CA HIS A 195 -5.61 -17.50 -4.58
C HIS A 195 -6.67 -16.66 -3.83
N PRO A 196 -6.65 -16.61 -2.48
CA PRO A 196 -7.63 -15.87 -1.68
C PRO A 196 -7.73 -14.39 -2.07
N ALA A 197 -6.60 -13.69 -2.22
CA ALA A 197 -6.58 -12.32 -2.73
C ALA A 197 -7.30 -12.13 -4.09
N GLY A 198 -7.35 -13.15 -4.95
CA GLY A 198 -8.10 -13.12 -6.20
C GLY A 198 -9.62 -13.16 -5.97
N ASP A 199 -10.06 -14.00 -5.04
CA ASP A 199 -11.46 -14.09 -4.62
C ASP A 199 -11.92 -12.82 -3.91
N ASP A 200 -11.07 -12.25 -3.05
CA ASP A 200 -11.34 -11.00 -2.36
C ASP A 200 -11.47 -9.83 -3.33
N LEU A 201 -10.63 -9.76 -4.38
CA LEU A 201 -10.78 -8.75 -5.45
C LEU A 201 -12.13 -8.88 -6.17
N GLU A 202 -12.60 -10.09 -6.43
CA GLU A 202 -13.90 -10.33 -7.06
C GLU A 202 -15.05 -9.93 -6.13
N HIS A 203 -14.95 -10.26 -4.84
CA HIS A 203 -15.91 -9.84 -3.83
C HIS A 203 -16.00 -8.31 -3.73
N ILE A 204 -14.86 -7.63 -3.58
CA ILE A 204 -14.79 -6.15 -3.51
C ILE A 204 -15.33 -5.52 -4.80
N THR A 205 -15.10 -6.14 -5.96
CA THR A 205 -15.68 -5.67 -7.23
C THR A 205 -17.20 -5.69 -7.18
N GLY A 206 -17.79 -6.80 -6.70
CA GLY A 206 -19.24 -6.92 -6.51
C GLY A 206 -19.79 -5.92 -5.49
N GLU A 207 -19.09 -5.76 -4.36
CA GLU A 207 -19.48 -4.79 -3.32
C GLU A 207 -19.48 -3.35 -3.85
N LEU A 208 -18.43 -2.91 -4.54
CA LEU A 208 -18.36 -1.55 -5.10
C LEU A 208 -19.42 -1.32 -6.19
N ALA A 209 -19.70 -2.33 -7.03
CA ALA A 209 -20.77 -2.24 -8.02
C ALA A 209 -22.14 -2.10 -7.35
N SER A 210 -22.40 -2.87 -6.29
CA SER A 210 -23.64 -2.77 -5.51
C SER A 210 -23.79 -1.41 -4.83
N LEU A 211 -22.71 -0.90 -4.22
CA LEU A 211 -22.68 0.42 -3.57
C LEU A 211 -22.98 1.54 -4.57
N ARG A 212 -22.43 1.46 -5.79
CA ARG A 212 -22.70 2.42 -6.86
C ARG A 212 -24.18 2.42 -7.25
N ALA A 213 -24.76 1.26 -7.46
CA ALA A 213 -26.18 1.14 -7.79
C ALA A 213 -27.07 1.69 -6.67
N GLU A 214 -26.77 1.33 -5.42
CA GLU A 214 -27.53 1.73 -4.23
C GLU A 214 -27.45 3.24 -3.96
N VAL A 215 -26.29 3.89 -4.13
CA VAL A 215 -26.19 5.36 -3.98
C VAL A 215 -26.98 6.09 -5.06
N ILE A 216 -27.00 5.58 -6.29
CA ILE A 216 -27.73 6.22 -7.39
C ILE A 216 -29.25 6.13 -7.14
N SER A 217 -29.75 5.01 -6.64
CA SER A 217 -31.20 4.80 -6.46
C SER A 217 -31.73 5.14 -5.07
N ASP A 218 -30.91 5.07 -4.03
CA ASP A 218 -31.29 5.32 -2.63
C ASP A 218 -30.22 6.13 -1.84
N PRO A 219 -29.95 7.40 -2.18
CA PRO A 219 -28.98 8.24 -1.48
C PRO A 219 -29.29 8.45 0.01
N LEU A 220 -30.58 8.54 0.41
CA LEU A 220 -30.95 8.79 1.80
C LEU A 220 -30.58 7.61 2.73
N ALA A 221 -30.41 6.41 2.20
CA ALA A 221 -29.90 5.26 2.97
C ALA A 221 -28.45 5.47 3.44
N PHE A 222 -27.69 6.33 2.75
CA PHE A 222 -26.31 6.69 3.09
C PHE A 222 -26.23 7.99 3.90
N TRP A 223 -27.28 8.36 4.63
CA TRP A 223 -27.23 9.52 5.52
C TRP A 223 -27.21 9.10 6.99
N ALA A 224 -26.23 9.59 7.74
CA ALA A 224 -26.06 9.31 9.15
C ALA A 224 -26.05 10.59 10.00
N GLY A 225 -26.56 10.49 11.23
CA GLY A 225 -26.39 11.52 12.25
C GLY A 225 -27.37 12.69 12.21
N ALA A 226 -28.51 12.57 11.51
CA ALA A 226 -29.58 13.54 11.66
C ALA A 226 -30.18 13.43 13.07
N SER A 227 -29.83 14.37 13.95
CA SER A 227 -30.51 14.58 15.23
C SER A 227 -31.83 15.32 14.96
N PRO A 228 -32.95 14.97 15.62
CA PRO A 228 -34.25 15.65 15.43
C PRO A 228 -34.23 17.17 15.71
N SER A 229 -33.19 17.68 16.36
CA SER A 229 -33.01 19.08 16.75
C SER A 229 -32.13 19.90 15.79
N SER A 230 -31.57 19.27 14.76
CA SER A 230 -30.68 19.97 13.82
C SER A 230 -31.47 20.71 12.73
N ALA A 231 -30.92 21.82 12.25
CA ALA A 231 -31.37 22.48 11.02
C ALA A 231 -31.40 21.48 9.84
N PRO A 232 -32.23 21.71 8.79
CA PRO A 232 -32.28 20.85 7.61
C PRO A 232 -30.89 20.51 7.08
N GLY A 233 -30.61 19.23 6.87
CA GLY A 233 -29.28 18.77 6.43
C GLY A 233 -28.21 18.67 7.53
N GLY A 234 -28.56 18.72 8.82
CA GLY A 234 -27.61 18.64 9.94
C GLY A 234 -26.98 17.26 10.22
N GLY A 235 -26.94 16.37 9.23
CA GLY A 235 -26.26 15.07 9.28
C GLY A 235 -25.02 15.04 8.37
N ARG A 236 -24.56 13.84 8.04
CA ARG A 236 -23.44 13.64 7.10
C ARG A 236 -23.63 12.36 6.27
N PRO A 237 -23.04 12.28 5.07
CA PRO A 237 -22.98 11.03 4.32
C PRO A 237 -22.24 9.94 5.11
N ASP A 238 -22.84 8.77 5.25
CA ASP A 238 -22.21 7.59 5.83
C ASP A 238 -21.18 7.04 4.86
N THR A 239 -19.92 7.05 5.31
CA THR A 239 -18.77 6.56 4.55
C THR A 239 -18.25 5.22 5.06
N GLY A 240 -18.88 4.61 6.08
CA GLY A 240 -18.35 3.43 6.75
C GLY A 240 -18.24 2.18 5.85
N ARG A 241 -19.15 1.98 4.90
CA ARG A 241 -19.04 0.89 3.90
C ARG A 241 -17.89 1.15 2.92
N TYR A 242 -17.68 2.41 2.51
CA TYR A 242 -16.57 2.81 1.64
C TYR A 242 -15.22 2.67 2.33
N ASP A 243 -15.13 3.07 3.61
CA ASP A 243 -13.92 2.91 4.42
C ASP A 243 -13.55 1.42 4.58
N ARG A 244 -14.55 0.55 4.78
CA ARG A 244 -14.32 -0.90 4.85
C ARG A 244 -13.84 -1.48 3.53
N ALA A 245 -14.49 -1.15 2.42
CA ALA A 245 -14.06 -1.58 1.09
C ALA A 245 -12.65 -1.06 0.76
N ALA A 246 -12.33 0.18 1.14
CA ALA A 246 -11.00 0.76 0.96
C ALA A 246 -9.92 0.01 1.75
N ARG A 247 -10.19 -0.34 3.02
CA ARG A 247 -9.27 -1.12 3.85
C ARG A 247 -9.09 -2.53 3.30
N ALA A 248 -10.17 -3.21 2.93
CA ALA A 248 -10.10 -4.54 2.34
C ALA A 248 -9.28 -4.55 1.04
N LEU A 249 -9.49 -3.56 0.17
CA LEU A 249 -8.70 -3.41 -1.06
C LEU A 249 -7.21 -3.17 -0.78
N GLU A 250 -6.91 -2.36 0.22
CA GLU A 250 -5.56 -2.06 0.65
C GLU A 250 -4.87 -3.29 1.28
N ASP A 251 -5.59 -4.10 2.07
CA ASP A 251 -5.09 -5.35 2.63
C ASP A 251 -4.74 -6.34 1.50
N VAL A 252 -5.64 -6.49 0.53
CA VAL A 252 -5.43 -7.30 -0.68
C VAL A 252 -4.24 -6.80 -1.50
N ARG A 253 -4.08 -5.47 -1.65
CA ARG A 253 -2.92 -4.89 -2.34
C ARG A 253 -1.62 -5.32 -1.67
N ARG A 254 -1.54 -5.27 -0.33
CA ARG A 254 -0.35 -5.70 0.42
C ARG A 254 -0.08 -7.19 0.25
N GLU A 255 -1.11 -8.03 0.21
CA GLU A 255 -0.93 -9.45 -0.07
C GLU A 255 -0.36 -9.70 -1.47
N VAL A 256 -0.90 -9.03 -2.49
CA VAL A 256 -0.40 -9.12 -3.87
C VAL A 256 1.06 -8.64 -3.97
N GLU A 257 1.41 -7.56 -3.28
CA GLU A 257 2.79 -7.06 -3.21
C GLU A 257 3.72 -8.05 -2.51
N ALA A 258 3.30 -8.66 -1.41
CA ALA A 258 4.09 -9.69 -0.74
C ALA A 258 4.37 -10.89 -1.67
N VAL A 259 3.39 -11.31 -2.49
CA VAL A 259 3.61 -12.35 -3.50
C VAL A 259 4.62 -11.90 -4.55
N LEU A 260 4.56 -10.65 -5.00
CA LEU A 260 5.54 -10.09 -5.95
C LEU A 260 6.95 -10.10 -5.35
N ASP A 261 7.11 -9.69 -4.10
CA ASP A 261 8.40 -9.64 -3.42
C ASP A 261 9.02 -11.04 -3.29
N VAL A 262 8.22 -12.04 -2.89
CA VAL A 262 8.68 -13.45 -2.82
C VAL A 262 9.12 -13.97 -4.19
N ARG A 263 8.42 -13.60 -5.27
CA ARG A 263 8.80 -13.98 -6.64
C ARG A 263 10.14 -13.36 -7.04
N GLN A 264 10.31 -12.07 -6.75
CA GLN A 264 11.54 -11.35 -7.08
C GLN A 264 12.74 -11.84 -6.27
N ASP A 265 12.56 -12.11 -4.98
CA ASP A 265 13.61 -12.68 -4.13
C ASP A 265 14.06 -14.06 -4.66
N ALA A 266 13.12 -14.95 -4.95
CA ALA A 266 13.44 -16.26 -5.50
C ALA A 266 14.19 -16.17 -6.85
N GLU A 267 13.84 -15.22 -7.71
CA GLU A 267 14.55 -14.98 -8.96
C GLU A 267 15.98 -14.49 -8.73
N GLN A 268 16.17 -13.51 -7.84
CA GLN A 268 17.50 -13.01 -7.49
C GLN A 268 18.38 -14.10 -6.89
N ARG A 269 17.83 -14.93 -6.00
CA ARG A 269 18.54 -16.05 -5.38
C ARG A 269 18.97 -17.10 -6.42
N LEU A 270 18.09 -17.49 -7.35
CA LEU A 270 18.46 -18.40 -8.45
C LEU A 270 19.59 -17.82 -9.33
N LEU A 271 19.56 -16.52 -9.62
CA LEU A 271 20.64 -15.84 -10.35
C LEU A 271 21.96 -15.91 -9.57
N ARG A 272 21.94 -15.65 -8.25
CA ARG A 272 23.14 -15.75 -7.40
C ARG A 272 23.71 -17.16 -7.38
N VAL A 273 22.88 -18.19 -7.21
CA VAL A 273 23.31 -19.61 -7.25
C VAL A 273 24.00 -19.92 -8.58
N ARG A 274 23.39 -19.51 -9.70
CA ARG A 274 23.98 -19.71 -11.04
C ARG A 274 25.35 -19.04 -11.17
N ASP A 275 25.50 -17.83 -10.63
CA ASP A 275 26.75 -17.09 -10.69
C ASP A 275 27.84 -17.74 -9.82
N VAL A 276 27.48 -18.27 -8.64
CA VAL A 276 28.38 -19.03 -7.78
C VAL A 276 28.86 -20.31 -8.47
N LEU A 277 27.95 -21.10 -9.05
CA LEU A 277 28.31 -22.31 -9.80
C LEU A 277 29.22 -21.98 -11.00
N SER A 278 28.91 -20.90 -11.74
CA SER A 278 29.74 -20.44 -12.85
C SER A 278 31.13 -19.98 -12.43
N ARG A 279 31.30 -19.51 -11.18
CA ARG A 279 32.62 -19.22 -10.59
C ARG A 279 33.34 -20.51 -10.22
N ALA A 280 32.65 -21.48 -9.63
CA ALA A 280 33.21 -22.78 -9.28
C ALA A 280 33.75 -23.50 -10.52
N ASP A 281 33.00 -23.51 -11.62
CA ASP A 281 33.43 -24.10 -12.90
C ASP A 281 34.69 -23.43 -13.48
N ARG A 282 34.78 -22.10 -13.41
CA ARG A 282 35.99 -21.37 -13.83
C ARG A 282 37.19 -21.78 -12.98
N THR A 283 37.05 -21.84 -11.66
CA THR A 283 38.11 -22.27 -10.75
C THR A 283 38.50 -23.73 -10.98
N LEU A 284 37.56 -24.63 -11.27
CA LEU A 284 37.86 -26.02 -11.64
C LEU A 284 38.61 -26.10 -12.97
N ASN A 285 38.24 -25.30 -13.97
CA ASN A 285 38.96 -25.23 -15.24
C ASN A 285 40.41 -24.74 -15.04
N GLU A 286 40.60 -23.70 -14.24
CA GLU A 286 41.92 -23.21 -13.85
C GLU A 286 42.73 -24.31 -13.14
N ALA A 287 42.12 -25.05 -12.22
CA ALA A 287 42.78 -26.17 -11.54
C ALA A 287 43.18 -27.28 -12.52
N ARG A 288 42.38 -27.59 -13.54
CA ARG A 288 42.76 -28.58 -14.58
C ARG A 288 43.92 -28.10 -15.44
N GLN A 289 43.95 -26.82 -15.80
CA GLN A 289 45.07 -26.22 -16.54
C GLN A 289 46.34 -26.24 -15.70
N ALA A 290 46.27 -25.79 -14.45
CA ALA A 290 47.38 -25.82 -13.49
C ALA A 290 47.89 -27.24 -13.27
N ARG A 291 47.01 -28.24 -13.21
CA ARG A 291 47.41 -29.65 -13.07
C ARG A 291 48.24 -30.12 -14.24
N THR A 292 47.84 -29.77 -15.46
CA THR A 292 48.58 -30.09 -16.68
C THR A 292 49.96 -29.44 -16.65
N GLU A 293 50.04 -28.18 -16.22
CA GLU A 293 51.30 -27.46 -16.06
C GLU A 293 52.21 -28.12 -15.01
N VAL A 294 51.69 -28.45 -13.82
CA VAL A 294 52.45 -29.08 -12.73
C VAL A 294 53.02 -30.42 -13.18
N LEU A 295 52.20 -31.28 -13.79
CA LEU A 295 52.64 -32.59 -14.28
C LEU A 295 53.71 -32.48 -15.39
N SER A 296 53.71 -31.40 -16.18
CA SER A 296 54.77 -31.15 -17.17
C SER A 296 56.08 -30.63 -16.55
N LYS A 297 56.00 -29.90 -15.43
CA LYS A 297 57.13 -29.17 -14.83
C LYS A 297 57.78 -29.89 -13.66
N ILE A 298 57.08 -30.82 -13.00
CA ILE A 298 57.49 -31.43 -11.75
C ILE A 298 57.47 -32.95 -11.87
N ALA A 299 58.65 -33.56 -11.74
CA ALA A 299 58.83 -35.00 -11.78
C ALA A 299 58.21 -35.66 -10.55
N ALA A 300 57.63 -36.85 -10.74
CA ALA A 300 57.14 -37.73 -9.66
C ALA A 300 56.14 -37.08 -8.68
N SER A 301 55.45 -36.00 -9.07
CA SER A 301 54.40 -35.38 -8.23
C SER A 301 53.08 -36.14 -8.33
N VAL A 302 52.53 -36.55 -7.19
CA VAL A 302 51.17 -37.06 -7.09
C VAL A 302 50.22 -35.87 -6.98
N VAL A 303 49.79 -35.34 -8.13
CA VAL A 303 48.82 -34.23 -8.18
C VAL A 303 47.40 -34.79 -8.18
N PRO A 304 46.54 -34.41 -7.22
CA PRO A 304 45.15 -34.87 -7.16
C PRO A 304 44.39 -34.67 -8.47
N ALA A 305 43.48 -35.59 -8.78
CA ALA A 305 42.56 -35.41 -9.90
C ALA A 305 41.55 -34.29 -9.57
N VAL A 306 41.30 -33.41 -10.53
CA VAL A 306 40.29 -32.35 -10.40
C VAL A 306 38.98 -32.87 -10.96
N SER A 307 37.90 -32.79 -10.18
CA SER A 307 36.58 -33.24 -10.58
C SER A 307 36.03 -32.50 -11.80
N GLY A 308 35.06 -33.13 -12.48
CA GLY A 308 34.27 -32.53 -13.55
C GLY A 308 33.34 -31.41 -13.04
N PRO A 309 32.64 -30.72 -13.95
CA PRO A 309 31.61 -29.75 -13.57
C PRO A 309 30.50 -30.44 -12.75
N PRO A 310 29.86 -29.75 -11.78
CA PRO A 310 28.86 -30.33 -10.91
C PRO A 310 27.49 -30.42 -11.63
N THR A 311 27.35 -31.36 -12.56
CA THR A 311 26.15 -31.52 -13.42
C THR A 311 24.86 -31.68 -12.61
N GLU A 312 24.88 -32.44 -11.52
CA GLU A 312 23.71 -32.62 -10.65
C GLU A 312 23.16 -31.31 -10.09
N LEU A 313 24.02 -30.33 -9.75
CA LEU A 313 23.58 -29.03 -9.24
C LEU A 313 22.97 -28.17 -10.34
N TYR A 314 23.45 -28.27 -11.57
CA TYR A 314 22.84 -27.60 -12.72
C TYR A 314 21.47 -28.19 -13.06
N GLU A 315 21.29 -29.50 -12.95
CA GLU A 315 19.98 -30.16 -13.11
C GLU A 315 19.00 -29.70 -12.03
N GLN A 316 19.45 -29.66 -10.76
CA GLN A 316 18.64 -29.17 -9.64
C GLN A 316 18.31 -27.68 -9.76
N LEU A 317 19.25 -26.85 -10.24
CA LEU A 317 19.00 -25.44 -10.55
C LEU A 317 17.94 -25.27 -11.65
N SER A 318 17.96 -26.12 -12.68
CA SER A 318 16.93 -26.14 -13.72
C SER A 318 15.56 -26.54 -13.14
N ALA A 319 15.53 -27.58 -12.30
CA ALA A 319 14.31 -28.00 -11.62
C ALA A 319 13.74 -26.87 -10.71
N ALA A 320 14.61 -26.14 -10.01
CA ALA A 320 14.22 -24.99 -9.21
C ALA A 320 13.63 -23.86 -10.07
N ALA A 321 14.24 -23.57 -11.23
CA ALA A 321 13.70 -22.59 -12.18
C ALA A 321 12.30 -23.00 -12.70
N ASP A 322 12.06 -24.30 -12.91
CA ASP A 322 10.76 -24.83 -13.31
C ASP A 322 9.73 -24.84 -12.18
N HIS A 323 10.14 -25.05 -10.92
CA HIS A 323 9.26 -24.84 -9.77
C HIS A 323 8.80 -23.40 -9.66
N ARG A 324 9.71 -22.43 -9.85
CA ARG A 324 9.38 -20.99 -9.89
C ARG A 324 8.40 -20.65 -11.02
N ARG A 325 8.64 -21.16 -12.25
CA ARG A 325 7.76 -20.91 -13.41
C ARG A 325 6.31 -21.33 -13.16
N HIS A 326 6.12 -22.43 -12.43
CA HIS A 326 4.81 -22.99 -12.11
C HIS A 326 4.29 -22.59 -10.71
N ALA A 327 4.89 -21.56 -10.08
CA ALA A 327 4.48 -21.05 -8.76
C ALA A 327 4.43 -22.13 -7.65
N ARG A 328 5.29 -23.15 -7.71
CA ARG A 328 5.36 -24.25 -6.70
C ARG A 328 6.26 -23.86 -5.53
N TRP A 329 5.86 -22.82 -4.79
CA TRP A 329 6.67 -22.18 -3.73
C TRP A 329 7.10 -23.14 -2.62
N HIS A 330 6.21 -24.04 -2.17
CA HIS A 330 6.47 -25.02 -1.13
C HIS A 330 7.62 -25.98 -1.46
N ARG A 331 7.82 -26.27 -2.75
CA ARG A 331 8.95 -27.11 -3.21
C ARG A 331 10.19 -26.27 -3.51
N LEU A 332 10.00 -25.03 -3.94
CA LEU A 332 11.10 -24.14 -4.29
C LEU A 332 11.91 -23.71 -3.06
N SER A 333 11.24 -23.32 -1.97
CA SER A 333 11.93 -22.78 -0.78
C SER A 333 13.01 -23.71 -0.21
N PRO A 334 12.71 -24.98 0.15
CA PRO A 334 13.73 -25.86 0.70
C PRO A 334 14.80 -26.24 -0.33
N LEU A 335 14.42 -26.38 -1.60
CA LEU A 335 15.36 -26.69 -2.69
C LEU A 335 16.36 -25.54 -2.90
N LEU A 336 15.91 -24.29 -2.80
CA LEU A 336 16.73 -23.11 -3.03
C LEU A 336 17.75 -22.91 -1.91
N GLU A 337 17.36 -23.12 -0.65
CA GLU A 337 18.27 -23.11 0.50
C GLU A 337 19.36 -24.18 0.38
N ASP A 338 18.99 -25.41 0.00
CA ASP A 338 19.96 -26.49 -0.22
C ASP A 338 20.91 -26.17 -1.38
N LEU A 339 20.38 -25.62 -2.49
CA LEU A 339 21.16 -25.23 -3.66
C LEU A 339 22.17 -24.12 -3.35
N GLU A 340 21.78 -23.11 -2.57
CA GLU A 340 22.67 -22.03 -2.14
C GLU A 340 23.85 -22.57 -1.34
N ARG A 341 23.56 -23.33 -0.29
CA ARG A 341 24.59 -23.97 0.55
C ARG A 341 25.53 -24.84 -0.28
N ARG A 342 24.98 -25.72 -1.13
CA ARG A 342 25.78 -26.65 -1.94
C ARG A 342 26.61 -25.92 -2.99
N ALA A 343 26.10 -24.87 -3.61
CA ALA A 343 26.86 -24.07 -4.57
C ALA A 343 28.08 -23.40 -3.92
N GLU A 344 27.93 -22.90 -2.69
CA GLU A 344 29.05 -22.34 -1.93
C GLU A 344 30.08 -23.41 -1.55
N GLU A 345 29.62 -24.59 -1.11
CA GLU A 345 30.48 -25.74 -0.83
C GLU A 345 31.27 -26.21 -2.07
N GLU A 346 30.65 -26.23 -3.25
CA GLU A 346 31.34 -26.50 -4.52
C GLU A 346 32.42 -25.46 -4.82
N LEU A 347 32.13 -24.17 -4.62
CA LEU A 347 33.11 -23.11 -4.87
C LEU A 347 34.31 -23.22 -3.93
N LEU A 348 34.08 -23.55 -2.65
CA LEU A 348 35.15 -23.83 -1.70
C LEU A 348 35.97 -25.04 -2.15
N ARG A 349 35.31 -26.16 -2.51
CA ARG A 349 36.01 -27.36 -2.99
C ARG A 349 36.83 -27.11 -4.26
N ALA A 350 36.32 -26.28 -5.17
CA ALA A 350 37.03 -25.88 -6.38
C ALA A 350 38.30 -25.09 -6.05
N ARG A 351 38.22 -24.15 -5.11
CA ARG A 351 39.38 -23.37 -4.63
C ARG A 351 40.41 -24.26 -3.94
N ASP A 352 39.96 -25.16 -3.07
CA ASP A 352 40.84 -26.11 -2.39
C ASP A 352 41.55 -27.02 -3.39
N SER A 353 40.84 -27.45 -4.45
CA SER A 353 41.43 -28.23 -5.55
C SER A 353 42.50 -27.44 -6.31
N LEU A 354 42.25 -26.17 -6.61
CA LEU A 354 43.25 -25.29 -7.26
C LEU A 354 44.49 -25.11 -6.39
N THR A 355 44.32 -24.85 -5.10
CA THR A 355 45.42 -24.71 -4.14
C THR A 355 46.22 -26.01 -4.03
N ALA A 356 45.56 -27.16 -3.88
CA ALA A 356 46.22 -28.46 -3.81
C ALA A 356 47.03 -28.78 -5.08
N VAL A 357 46.48 -28.45 -6.25
CA VAL A 357 47.16 -28.65 -7.54
C VAL A 357 48.37 -27.75 -7.71
N THR A 358 48.28 -26.48 -7.30
CA THR A 358 49.35 -25.48 -7.49
C THR A 358 50.45 -25.56 -6.43
N ALA A 359 50.21 -26.23 -5.30
CA ALA A 359 51.16 -26.34 -4.18
C ALA A 359 52.58 -26.80 -4.61
N PRO A 360 52.79 -27.80 -5.48
CA PRO A 360 54.13 -28.20 -5.90
C PRO A 360 54.90 -27.10 -6.65
N LEU A 361 54.21 -26.30 -7.47
CA LEU A 361 54.84 -25.16 -8.16
C LEU A 361 55.18 -24.03 -7.18
N ALA A 362 54.35 -23.81 -6.16
CA ALA A 362 54.64 -22.86 -5.11
C ALA A 362 55.90 -23.25 -4.31
N VAL A 363 56.03 -24.52 -3.92
CA VAL A 363 57.24 -25.06 -3.26
C VAL A 363 58.47 -24.86 -4.14
N ARG A 364 58.36 -25.12 -5.45
CA ARG A 364 59.45 -24.86 -6.40
C ARG A 364 59.88 -23.39 -6.42
N ALA A 365 58.92 -22.46 -6.44
CA ALA A 365 59.19 -21.03 -6.44
C ALA A 365 59.84 -20.57 -5.12
N GLU A 366 59.38 -21.11 -3.99
CA GLU A 366 59.96 -20.85 -2.67
C GLU A 366 61.41 -21.33 -2.59
N LEU A 367 61.71 -22.56 -3.04
CA LEU A 367 63.08 -23.09 -3.05
C LEU A 367 64.03 -22.25 -3.91
N ARG A 368 63.56 -21.73 -5.05
CA ARG A 368 64.32 -20.80 -5.89
C ARG A 368 64.63 -19.50 -5.13
N GLY A 369 63.63 -18.88 -4.52
CA GLY A 369 63.81 -17.66 -3.73
C GLY A 369 64.76 -17.87 -2.55
N ARG A 370 64.65 -19.01 -1.86
CA ARG A 370 65.56 -19.39 -0.77
C ARG A 370 67.00 -19.54 -1.26
N LEU A 371 67.22 -20.23 -2.38
CA LEU A 371 68.55 -20.39 -2.97
C LEU A 371 69.17 -19.03 -3.35
N ASP A 372 68.40 -18.16 -4.00
CA ASP A 372 68.84 -16.82 -4.39
C ASP A 372 69.19 -15.96 -3.15
N ALA A 373 68.41 -16.06 -2.07
CA ALA A 373 68.69 -15.38 -0.81
C ALA A 373 70.00 -15.87 -0.17
N TYR A 374 70.25 -17.19 -0.14
CA TYR A 374 71.50 -17.74 0.38
C TYR A 374 72.70 -17.37 -0.50
N ARG A 375 72.53 -17.30 -1.82
CA ARG A 375 73.57 -16.81 -2.74
C ARG A 375 73.93 -15.34 -2.44
N ALA A 376 72.94 -14.48 -2.26
CA ALA A 376 73.16 -13.08 -1.88
C ALA A 376 73.88 -12.97 -0.53
N LYS A 377 73.53 -13.83 0.44
CA LYS A 377 74.20 -13.90 1.74
C LYS A 377 75.66 -14.33 1.63
N ALA A 378 75.96 -15.37 0.85
CA ALA A 378 77.32 -15.83 0.60
C ALA A 378 78.16 -14.72 -0.06
N ALA A 379 77.58 -14.00 -1.02
CA ALA A 379 78.25 -12.89 -1.70
C ALA A 379 78.60 -11.72 -0.76
N ARG A 380 77.67 -11.33 0.12
CA ARG A 380 77.90 -10.27 1.11
C ARG A 380 79.01 -10.60 2.11
N LEU A 381 79.24 -11.89 2.35
CA LEU A 381 80.21 -12.37 3.34
C LEU A 381 81.57 -12.75 2.70
N GLY A 382 81.76 -12.48 1.41
CA GLY A 382 83.05 -12.66 0.72
C GLY A 382 83.32 -14.09 0.22
N PHE A 383 82.35 -15.00 0.30
CA PHE A 383 82.50 -16.40 -0.13
C PHE A 383 82.17 -16.63 -1.61
N THR A 384 82.31 -15.61 -2.46
CA THR A 384 81.97 -15.69 -3.90
C THR A 384 82.91 -16.57 -4.71
N GLU A 385 84.16 -16.73 -4.26
CA GLU A 385 85.21 -17.47 -4.98
C GLU A 385 85.43 -18.89 -4.42
N ASP A 386 84.69 -19.27 -3.37
CA ASP A 386 84.76 -20.62 -2.82
C ASP A 386 84.17 -21.62 -3.82
N THR A 387 85.07 -22.40 -4.44
CA THR A 387 84.73 -23.37 -5.49
C THR A 387 83.69 -24.39 -5.00
N PHE A 388 83.77 -24.80 -3.73
CA PHE A 388 82.90 -25.81 -3.15
C PHE A 388 81.46 -25.32 -2.92
N LEU A 389 81.31 -24.03 -2.58
CA LEU A 389 80.00 -23.37 -2.46
C LEU A 389 79.39 -23.08 -3.83
N VAL A 390 80.21 -22.67 -4.81
CA VAL A 390 79.77 -22.45 -6.20
C VAL A 390 79.26 -23.76 -6.81
N GLU A 391 79.98 -24.87 -6.64
CA GLU A 391 79.55 -26.18 -7.16
C GLU A 391 78.22 -26.66 -6.56
N ARG A 392 78.04 -26.48 -5.24
CA ARG A 392 76.77 -26.82 -4.56
C ARG A 392 75.62 -25.94 -4.99
N HIS A 393 75.87 -24.64 -5.10
CA HIS A 393 74.89 -23.69 -5.61
C HIS A 393 74.46 -24.09 -7.04
N ASP A 394 75.41 -24.38 -7.91
CA ASP A 394 75.14 -24.74 -9.30
C ASP A 394 74.43 -26.09 -9.42
N ALA A 395 74.73 -27.05 -8.55
CA ALA A 395 73.99 -28.30 -8.46
C ALA A 395 72.52 -28.06 -8.08
N ALA A 396 72.24 -27.24 -7.05
CA ALA A 396 70.88 -26.89 -6.66
C ALA A 396 70.15 -26.08 -7.75
N ARG A 397 70.84 -25.13 -8.40
CA ARG A 397 70.30 -24.33 -9.51
C ARG A 397 69.94 -25.18 -10.71
N ARG A 398 70.81 -26.12 -11.13
CA ARG A 398 70.52 -27.04 -12.24
C ARG A 398 69.24 -27.84 -11.98
N MET A 399 69.07 -28.37 -10.77
CA MET A 399 67.86 -29.11 -10.39
C MET A 399 66.61 -28.21 -10.43
N LEU A 400 66.64 -27.04 -9.78
CA LEU A 400 65.48 -26.15 -9.68
C LEU A 400 65.05 -25.50 -11.01
N TRP A 401 65.97 -25.31 -11.96
CA TRP A 401 65.68 -24.76 -13.30
C TRP A 401 65.48 -25.81 -14.39
N SER A 402 65.64 -27.10 -14.08
CA SER A 402 65.30 -28.19 -15.01
C SER A 402 63.78 -28.40 -15.16
N ALA A 403 63.36 -28.99 -16.28
CA ALA A 403 61.98 -29.47 -16.47
C ALA A 403 62.03 -30.86 -17.10
N PRO A 404 61.47 -31.91 -16.46
CA PRO A 404 60.77 -31.90 -15.17
C PRO A 404 61.72 -31.83 -13.95
N CYS A 405 61.32 -31.10 -12.90
CA CYS A 405 62.09 -30.93 -11.66
C CYS A 405 61.67 -31.94 -10.59
N ASP A 406 62.61 -32.71 -10.05
CA ASP A 406 62.39 -33.51 -8.84
C ASP A 406 62.49 -32.59 -7.62
N LEU A 407 61.34 -32.32 -6.97
CA LEU A 407 61.27 -31.42 -5.82
C LEU A 407 62.04 -31.93 -4.60
N MET A 408 61.99 -33.24 -4.34
CA MET A 408 62.65 -33.83 -3.17
C MET A 408 64.18 -33.75 -3.33
N ALA A 409 64.68 -34.07 -4.52
CA ALA A 409 66.11 -33.94 -4.83
C ALA A 409 66.56 -32.47 -4.80
N ALA A 410 65.75 -31.55 -5.33
CA ALA A 410 66.05 -30.13 -5.34
C ALA A 410 66.09 -29.52 -3.93
N GLU A 411 65.15 -29.88 -3.05
CA GLU A 411 65.13 -29.45 -1.66
C GLU A 411 66.40 -29.91 -0.91
N GLN A 412 66.78 -31.19 -1.07
CA GLN A 412 68.01 -31.72 -0.49
C GLN A 412 69.27 -31.01 -1.03
N ALA A 413 69.28 -30.61 -2.29
CA ALA A 413 70.40 -29.84 -2.86
C ALA A 413 70.49 -28.43 -2.25
N VAL A 414 69.36 -27.74 -2.04
CA VAL A 414 69.32 -26.44 -1.36
C VAL A 414 69.77 -26.57 0.10
N LEU A 415 69.32 -27.60 0.83
CA LEU A 415 69.73 -27.86 2.21
C LEU A 415 71.25 -28.12 2.31
N ARG A 416 71.82 -28.90 1.39
CA ARG A 416 73.27 -29.14 1.35
C ARG A 416 74.08 -27.87 1.08
N TYR A 417 73.57 -26.97 0.24
CA TYR A 417 74.19 -25.65 0.03
C TYR A 417 74.08 -24.78 1.29
N GLN A 418 72.93 -24.77 1.95
CA GLN A 418 72.71 -24.04 3.19
C GLN A 418 73.65 -24.53 4.31
N GLN A 419 73.81 -25.84 4.46
CA GLN A 419 74.73 -26.46 5.44
C GLN A 419 76.18 -26.09 5.14
N ALA A 420 76.63 -26.22 3.89
CA ALA A 420 77.99 -25.84 3.52
C ALA A 420 78.26 -24.34 3.76
N LEU A 421 77.29 -23.47 3.51
CA LEU A 421 77.42 -22.05 3.82
C LEU A 421 77.47 -21.81 5.34
N ALA A 422 76.72 -22.56 6.14
CA ALA A 422 76.77 -22.47 7.59
C ALA A 422 78.10 -22.97 8.16
N GLU A 423 78.65 -24.06 7.63
CA GLU A 423 79.96 -24.61 7.98
C GLU A 423 81.09 -23.64 7.62
N ALA A 424 81.05 -23.00 6.45
CA ALA A 424 82.01 -21.97 6.05
C ALA A 424 81.96 -20.70 6.93
N LEU A 425 80.81 -20.44 7.57
CA LEU A 425 80.62 -19.34 8.52
C LEU A 425 80.97 -19.73 9.96
N ALA A 426 81.12 -21.02 10.27
CA ALA A 426 81.51 -21.47 11.60
C ALA A 426 83.02 -21.21 11.82
N PRO A 427 83.43 -20.69 12.99
CA PRO A 427 84.85 -20.48 13.30
C PRO A 427 85.59 -21.83 13.33
N PRO A 428 86.87 -21.89 12.92
CA PRO A 428 87.64 -23.13 12.95
C PRO A 428 87.67 -23.68 14.38
N SER A 429 87.09 -24.86 14.57
CA SER A 429 87.10 -25.55 15.85
C SER A 429 88.54 -25.98 16.16
N ALA A 430 89.10 -25.44 17.24
CA ALA A 430 90.41 -25.79 17.76
C ALA A 430 90.46 -27.30 18.05
N THR A 431 91.03 -28.06 17.12
CA THR A 431 91.39 -29.47 17.31
C THR A 431 92.89 -29.49 17.59
N GLY A 432 93.27 -29.30 18.85
CA GLY A 432 94.63 -29.54 19.31
C GLY A 432 94.83 -31.04 19.57
N PRO A 433 95.96 -31.66 19.18
CA PRO A 433 96.23 -33.05 19.49
C PRO A 433 96.52 -33.21 20.99
N SER A 434 95.71 -34.02 21.67
CA SER A 434 95.98 -34.50 23.02
C SER A 434 97.16 -35.46 23.01
N VAL A 435 98.32 -34.99 23.50
CA VAL A 435 99.49 -35.84 23.81
C VAL A 435 99.19 -36.65 25.07
N PRO A 436 99.34 -37.99 25.08
CA PRO A 436 99.22 -38.78 26.29
C PRO A 436 100.55 -38.75 27.06
N VAL A 437 100.54 -38.26 28.30
CA VAL A 437 101.67 -38.45 29.23
C VAL A 437 101.37 -39.66 30.11
N ASP A 438 102.18 -40.67 29.88
CA ASP A 438 102.21 -41.99 30.50
C ASP A 438 102.58 -41.89 32.00
N ARG A 439 101.81 -42.59 32.84
CA ARG A 439 102.15 -42.87 34.24
C ARG A 439 102.97 -44.15 34.28
N ARG A 440 104.24 -44.06 34.62
CA ARG A 440 105.00 -45.18 35.20
C ARG A 440 105.68 -44.76 36.49
N GLY A 441 105.41 -45.54 37.54
CA GLY A 441 106.17 -45.50 38.79
C GLY A 441 107.45 -46.34 38.70
N ASN A 442 108.38 -45.98 39.58
CA ASN A 442 109.37 -46.82 40.28
C ASN A 442 109.82 -45.96 41.49
N HIS A 443 109.70 -46.44 42.74
CA HIS A 443 110.77 -47.09 43.54
C HIS A 443 112.04 -46.21 43.57
N GLU A 444 112.48 -45.63 44.68
CA GLU A 444 112.58 -46.10 46.08
C GLU A 444 112.23 -45.03 47.13
#